data_AF-A0ABD0QXB1-F1
#
_entry.id   AF-A0ABD0QXB1-F1
#
_cell.length_a   1.000
_cell.length_b   1.000
_cell.length_c   1.000
_cell.angle_alpha   90.00
_cell.angle_beta   90.00
_cell.angle_gamma   90.00
#
_symmetry.space_group_name_H-M   'P 1'
#
loop_
_entity.id
_entity.type
_entity.pdbx_description
1 polymer ?
#
loop_
_entity_poly.entity_id
_entity_poly.type
_entity_poly.pdbx_seq_one_letter_code
_entity_poly.pdbx_strand_id
1 'polypeptide(L)' 'ANPPGVLALLDEECWFPKATDKTFVDKLVQEQGTHTKFQKPRQLKDKADFCIIHYAGR' A
#
# COMPACT_ATOMS: atom_id res chain seq x y z
N ALA A 1 -7.78 -17.44 4.26
CA ALA A 1 -6.77 -16.99 3.29
C ALA A 1 -5.95 -15.89 3.93
N ASN A 2 -4.65 -15.81 3.68
CA ASN A 2 -3.84 -14.70 4.17
C ASN A 2 -4.17 -13.42 3.38
N PRO A 3 -4.10 -12.23 3.99
CA PRO A 3 -4.27 -10.98 3.26
C PRO A 3 -3.23 -10.88 2.13
N PRO A 4 -3.62 -10.41 0.92
CA PRO A 4 -2.68 -10.25 -0.19
C PRO A 4 -1.62 -9.18 0.13
N GLY A 5 -0.36 -9.48 -0.16
CA GLY A 5 0.76 -8.56 0.05
C GLY A 5 0.84 -7.45 -1.00
N VAL A 6 1.79 -6.52 -0.82
CA VAL A 6 1.97 -5.33 -1.69
C VAL A 6 2.08 -5.71 -3.17
N LEU A 7 2.94 -6.69 -3.50
CA LEU A 7 3.16 -7.11 -4.89
C LEU A 7 1.94 -7.82 -5.49
N ALA A 8 1.26 -8.68 -4.71
CA ALA A 8 0.05 -9.34 -5.17
C ALA A 8 -1.07 -8.33 -5.48
N LEU A 9 -1.23 -7.31 -4.63
CA LEU A 9 -2.19 -6.23 -4.87
C LEU A 9 -1.84 -5.39 -6.10
N LEU A 10 -0.55 -5.16 -6.36
CA LEU A 10 -0.08 -4.46 -7.56
C LEU A 10 -0.36 -5.28 -8.83
N ASP A 11 -0.05 -6.58 -8.79
CA ASP A 11 -0.31 -7.51 -9.89
C ASP A 11 -1.80 -7.51 -10.24
N GLU A 12 -2.68 -7.57 -9.24
CA GLU A 12 -4.13 -7.49 -9.45
C GLU A 12 -4.57 -6.14 -10.03
N GLU A 13 -4.11 -5.01 -9.47
CA GLU A 13 -4.54 -3.68 -9.89
C GLU A 13 -4.05 -3.34 -11.30
N CYS A 14 -2.84 -3.75 -11.68
CA CYS A 14 -2.29 -3.41 -12.99
C CYS A 14 -3.02 -4.08 -14.17
N TRP A 15 -3.86 -5.10 -13.91
CA TRP A 15 -4.71 -5.74 -14.91
C TRP A 15 -6.08 -5.07 -15.05
N PHE A 16 -6.48 -4.22 -14.10
CA PHE A 16 -7.81 -3.64 -14.08
C PHE A 16 -7.88 -2.42 -15.03
N PRO A 17 -8.75 -2.41 -16.06
CA PRO A 17 -8.69 -1.40 -17.14
C PRO A 17 -8.85 0.07 -16.72
N LYS A 18 -9.36 0.32 -15.51
CA LYS A 18 -9.57 1.67 -14.94
C LYS A 18 -8.77 1.91 -13.67
N ALA A 19 -7.90 0.98 -13.28
CA ALA A 19 -7.03 1.19 -12.15
C ALA A 19 -6.00 2.28 -12.47
N THR A 20 -5.56 2.92 -11.41
CA THR A 20 -4.53 3.96 -11.43
C THR A 20 -3.64 3.74 -10.22
N ASP A 21 -2.48 4.38 -10.18
CA ASP A 21 -1.61 4.33 -9.00
C ASP A 21 -2.37 4.75 -7.73
N LYS A 22 -3.32 5.69 -7.85
CA LYS A 22 -4.18 6.10 -6.75
C LYS A 22 -5.12 4.99 -6.27
N THR A 23 -5.76 4.24 -7.17
CA THR A 23 -6.64 3.14 -6.76
C THR A 23 -5.83 2.01 -6.12
N PHE A 24 -4.62 1.76 -6.62
CA PHE A 24 -3.69 0.82 -5.99
C PHE A 24 -3.34 1.24 -4.56
N VAL A 25 -2.97 2.50 -4.33
CA VAL A 25 -2.65 3.02 -2.99
C VAL A 25 -3.85 2.93 -2.06
N ASP A 26 -5.04 3.32 -2.53
CA ASP A 26 -6.27 3.27 -1.74
C ASP A 26 -6.61 1.81 -1.33
N LYS A 27 -6.47 0.84 -2.25
CA LYS A 27 -6.62 -0.60 -1.98
C LYS A 27 -5.53 -1.12 -1.04
N LEU A 28 -4.29 -0.70 -1.22
CA LEU A 28 -3.17 -1.10 -0.35
C LEU A 28 -3.39 -0.62 1.10
N VAL A 29 -3.88 0.61 1.28
CA VAL A 29 -4.23 1.16 2.60
C VAL A 29 -5.41 0.43 3.23
N GLN A 30 -6.37 -0.05 2.43
CA GLN A 30 -7.50 -0.86 2.90
C GLN A 30 -7.02 -2.22 3.42
N GLU A 31 -6.20 -2.93 2.65
CA GLU A 31 -5.80 -4.32 2.95
C GLU A 31 -4.64 -4.42 3.95
N GLN A 32 -3.67 -3.50 3.87
CA GLN A 32 -2.45 -3.52 4.70
C GLN A 32 -2.46 -2.46 5.81
N GLY A 33 -3.51 -1.63 5.91
CA GLY A 33 -3.56 -0.48 6.82
C GLY A 33 -3.37 -0.78 8.30
N THR A 34 -3.59 -2.02 8.73
CA THR A 34 -3.41 -2.50 10.11
C THR A 34 -2.17 -3.37 10.30
N HIS A 35 -1.44 -3.69 9.24
CA HIS A 35 -0.24 -4.50 9.31
C HIS A 35 0.86 -3.74 10.08
N THR A 36 1.52 -4.41 11.02
CA THR A 36 2.49 -3.78 11.95
C THR A 36 3.72 -3.17 11.24
N LYS A 37 3.97 -3.56 9.99
CA LYS A 37 5.04 -3.02 9.14
C LYS A 37 4.54 -2.04 8.07
N PHE A 38 3.25 -1.76 7.99
CA PHE A 38 2.70 -0.77 7.08
C PHE A 38 2.40 0.52 7.85
N GLN A 39 2.75 1.67 7.27
CA GLN A 39 2.44 2.96 7.87
C GLN A 39 1.75 3.84 6.83
N LYS A 40 0.55 4.34 7.18
CA LYS A 40 -0.16 5.34 6.38
C LYS A 40 0.65 6.64 6.36
N PRO A 41 0.74 7.35 5.22
CA PRO A 41 1.43 8.62 5.16
C PRO A 41 0.66 9.68 5.96
N ARG A 42 1.39 10.54 6.66
CA ARG A 42 0.78 11.69 7.36
C ARG A 42 0.68 12.83 6.36
N GLN A 43 -0.55 13.18 5.97
CA GLN A 43 -0.85 14.12 4.88
C GLN A 43 -0.09 15.47 4.96
N LEU A 44 0.26 15.95 6.17
CA LEU A 44 0.95 17.22 6.36
C LEU A 44 2.49 17.12 6.36
N LYS A 45 3.05 15.90 6.43
CA LYS A 45 4.50 15.69 6.62
C LYS A 45 5.15 14.81 5.57
N ASP A 46 4.41 13.85 5.04
CA ASP A 46 4.98 12.78 4.22
C ASP A 46 4.52 12.99 2.76
N LYS A 47 5.46 13.04 1.81
CA LYS A 47 5.20 13.16 0.36
C LYS A 47 4.99 11.81 -0.34
N ALA A 48 5.16 10.71 0.38
CA ALA A 48 5.05 9.35 -0.15
C ALA A 48 3.61 8.85 -0.07
N ASP A 49 3.23 7.98 -1.00
CA ASP A 49 1.88 7.39 -1.06
C ASP A 49 1.64 6.33 0.02
N PHE A 50 2.70 5.63 0.46
CA PHE A 50 2.69 4.70 1.58
C PHE A 50 4.11 4.48 2.12
N CYS A 51 4.24 3.85 3.29
CA CYS A 51 5.52 3.50 3.89
C CYS A 51 5.53 2.07 4.42
N ILE A 52 6.67 1.40 4.31
CA ILE A 52 6.91 0.07 4.88
C ILE A 52 8.06 0.17 5.88
N ILE A 53 7.88 -0.37 7.08
CA ILE A 53 8.90 -0.43 8.12
C ILE A 53 9.76 -1.68 7.86
N HIS A 54 10.95 -1.46 7.31
CA HIS A 54 11.93 -2.51 7.07
C HIS A 54 12.87 -2.68 8.27
N TYR A 55 13.71 -3.73 8.23
CA TYR A 55 14.65 -4.03 9.31
C TYR A 55 15.68 -2.89 9.54
N ALA A 56 16.00 -2.12 8.51
CA ALA A 56 16.95 -1.02 8.55
C ALA A 56 16.32 0.35 8.83
N GLY A 57 15.00 0.40 9.08
CA GLY A 57 14.27 1.64 9.31
C GLY A 57 12.99 1.74 8.50
N ARG A 58 12.35 2.90 8.61
CA ARG A 58 11.24 3.33 7.77
C ARG A 58 11.77 4.21 6.64
#